data_AF-A0A356PE96-F1
#
_entry.id   AF-A0A356PE96-F1
#
_cell.length_a   1.000
_cell.length_b   1.000
_cell.length_c   1.000
_cell.angle_alpha   90.00
_cell.angle_beta   90.00
_cell.angle_gamma   90.00
#
_symmetry.space_group_name_H-M   'P 1'
#
loop_
_entity.id
_entity.type
_entity.pdbx_description
1 polymer ?
#
loop_
_entity_poly.entity_id
_entity_poly.type
_entity_poly.pdbx_seq_one_letter_code
_entity_poly.pdbx_strand_id
1 'polypeptide(L)'
;MEENSIRKAWYEMDKLFGPSCYGQDIALKDIAQIYVKSILEASDENRIKHLGMKHLKLMTNRMLNGKKFSLFLSHVIRYERFLQ
;
A
#
# COMPACT_ATOMS: atom_id res chain seq x y z
N MET A 1 4.32 18.64 3.73
CA MET A 1 4.82 18.15 2.43
C MET A 1 4.64 16.62 2.27
N GLU A 2 4.48 15.86 3.37
CA GLU A 2 4.47 14.38 3.36
C GLU A 2 3.11 13.71 3.07
N GLU A 3 1.98 14.31 3.45
CA GLU A 3 0.64 13.75 3.17
C GLU A 3 0.35 13.62 1.65
N ASN A 4 0.91 14.53 0.86
CA ASN A 4 0.82 14.49 -0.61
C ASN A 4 1.49 13.25 -1.20
N SER A 5 2.56 12.75 -0.58
CA SER A 5 3.28 11.56 -1.07
C SER A 5 2.46 10.29 -0.84
N ILE A 6 1.81 10.16 0.32
CA ILE A 6 0.94 9.01 0.63
C ILE A 6 -0.25 8.97 -0.33
N ARG A 7 -0.96 10.10 -0.50
CA ARG A 7 -2.11 10.17 -1.40
C ARG A 7 -1.73 9.90 -2.84
N LYS A 8 -0.61 10.46 -3.33
CA LYS A 8 -0.11 10.20 -4.68
C LYS A 8 0.20 8.72 -4.90
N ALA A 9 0.90 8.09 -3.95
CA ALA A 9 1.21 6.66 -4.04
C ALA A 9 -0.06 5.79 -4.02
N TRP A 10 -1.04 6.15 -3.18
CA TRP A 10 -2.35 5.51 -3.18
C TRP A 10 -3.06 5.63 -4.54
N TYR A 11 -3.11 6.83 -5.13
CA TYR A 11 -3.75 7.03 -6.44
C TYR A 11 -3.11 6.19 -7.55
N GLU A 12 -1.78 6.12 -7.59
CA GLU A 12 -1.10 5.27 -8.57
C GLU A 12 -1.35 3.78 -8.31
N MET A 13 -1.46 3.38 -7.05
CA MET A 13 -1.80 1.99 -6.69
C MET A 13 -3.24 1.66 -7.08
N ASP A 14 -4.19 2.58 -6.89
CA ASP A 14 -5.61 2.37 -7.19
C ASP A 14 -5.86 2.18 -8.69
N LYS A 15 -5.11 2.90 -9.55
CA LYS A 15 -5.13 2.71 -11.01
C LYS A 15 -4.72 1.30 -11.45
N LEU A 16 -3.89 0.64 -10.64
CA LEU A 16 -3.42 -0.72 -10.91
C LEU A 16 -4.38 -1.79 -10.38
N PHE A 17 -5.48 -1.44 -9.72
CA PHE A 17 -6.51 -2.41 -9.36
C PHE A 17 -7.49 -2.57 -10.53
N GLY A 18 -7.39 -3.69 -11.26
CA GLY A 18 -8.20 -3.97 -12.45
C GLY A 18 -7.91 -5.35 -13.03
N PRO A 19 -8.49 -5.69 -14.20
CA PRO A 19 -8.24 -6.97 -14.87
C PRO A 19 -6.74 -7.20 -15.08
N SER A 20 -6.25 -8.38 -14.68
CA SER A 20 -4.83 -8.72 -14.70
C SER A 20 -4.24 -8.61 -16.11
N CYS A 21 -3.23 -7.76 -16.27
CA CYS A 21 -2.37 -7.69 -17.44
C CYS A 21 -0.92 -8.06 -17.07
N TYR A 22 -0.15 -8.50 -18.06
CA TYR A 22 1.23 -8.93 -17.85
C TYR A 22 2.09 -7.80 -17.27
N GLY A 23 2.79 -8.06 -16.16
CA GLY A 23 3.67 -7.09 -15.48
C GLY A 23 2.99 -6.21 -14.41
N GLN A 24 1.66 -6.23 -14.31
CA GLN A 24 0.90 -5.45 -13.33
C GLN A 24 1.24 -5.83 -11.89
N ASP A 25 1.52 -7.10 -11.60
CA ASP A 25 1.88 -7.58 -10.27
C ASP A 25 3.20 -7.00 -9.74
N ILE A 26 4.17 -6.79 -10.64
CA ILE A 26 5.47 -6.19 -10.28
C ILE A 26 5.27 -4.71 -9.97
N ALA A 27 4.60 -4.00 -10.88
CA ALA A 27 4.28 -2.58 -10.69
C ALA A 27 3.47 -2.35 -9.41
N LEU A 28 2.48 -3.20 -9.13
CA LEU A 28 1.65 -3.10 -7.94
C LEU A 28 2.45 -3.31 -6.65
N LYS A 29 3.41 -4.25 -6.63
CA LYS A 29 4.31 -4.44 -5.49
C LYS A 29 5.23 -3.24 -5.29
N ASP A 30 5.77 -2.68 -6.36
CA ASP A 30 6.67 -1.53 -6.29
C ASP A 30 5.94 -0.30 -5.73
N ILE A 31 4.73 -0.01 -6.23
CA ILE A 31 3.93 1.13 -5.75
C ILE A 31 3.43 0.89 -4.32
N ALA A 32 3.01 -0.32 -3.97
CA ALA A 32 2.63 -0.66 -2.59
C ALA A 32 3.79 -0.46 -1.62
N GLN A 33 5.03 -0.74 -2.03
CA GLN A 33 6.22 -0.48 -1.22
C GLN A 33 6.44 1.03 -1.02
N ILE A 34 6.26 1.85 -2.07
CA ILE A 34 6.36 3.31 -1.99
C ILE A 34 5.31 3.86 -1.02
N TYR A 35 4.05 3.46 -1.19
CA TYR A 35 2.93 3.86 -0.32
C TYR A 35 3.23 3.57 1.16
N VAL A 36 3.68 2.35 1.46
CA VAL A 36 4.02 1.96 2.83
C VAL A 36 5.22 2.73 3.38
N LYS A 37 6.26 2.95 2.57
CA LYS A 37 7.41 3.77 2.99
C LYS A 37 6.96 5.18 3.35
N SER A 38 6.14 5.81 2.52
CA SER A 38 5.61 7.16 2.80
C SER A 38 4.78 7.22 4.08
N ILE A 39 3.98 6.19 4.40
CA ILE A 39 3.27 6.11 5.69
C ILE A 39 4.24 6.09 6.87
N LEU A 40 5.28 5.29 6.78
CA LEU A 40 6.25 5.12 7.86
C LEU A 40 7.13 6.36 8.03
N GLU A 41 7.54 7.01 6.93
CA GLU A 41 8.32 8.24 6.94
C GLU A 41 7.52 9.41 7.53
N ALA A 42 6.25 9.55 7.13
CA ALA A 42 5.35 10.57 7.66
C ALA A 42 4.85 10.29 9.08
N SER A 43 5.18 9.11 9.64
CA SER A 43 4.68 8.64 10.94
C SER A 43 3.14 8.75 11.07
N ASP A 44 2.40 8.41 10.02
CA ASP A 44 0.93 8.53 9.99
C ASP A 44 0.28 7.52 10.95
N GLU A 45 -0.02 7.98 12.18
CA GLU A 45 -0.52 7.15 13.26
C GLU A 45 -1.84 6.44 12.90
N ASN A 46 -2.72 7.10 12.15
CA ASN A 46 -4.01 6.55 11.78
C ASN A 46 -3.84 5.36 10.84
N ARG A 47 -3.05 5.54 9.77
CA ARG A 47 -2.73 4.47 8.81
C ARG A 47 -1.94 3.34 9.48
N ILE A 48 -0.97 3.67 10.34
CA ILE A 48 -0.17 2.68 11.08
C ILE A 48 -1.06 1.84 12.00
N LYS A 49 -1.98 2.48 12.74
CA LYS A 49 -2.90 1.79 13.66
C LYS A 49 -3.86 0.87 12.92
N HIS A 50 -4.37 1.29 11.76
CA HIS A 50 -5.36 0.51 11.01
C HIS A 50 -4.73 -0.63 10.20
N LEU A 51 -3.65 -0.35 9.46
CA LEU A 51 -3.00 -1.32 8.59
C LEU A 51 -2.06 -2.27 9.33
N GLY A 52 -1.60 -1.86 10.51
CA GLY A 52 -0.72 -2.63 11.39
C GLY A 52 0.75 -2.49 11.02
N MET A 53 1.54 -1.92 11.93
CA MET A 53 2.99 -1.70 11.80
C MET A 53 3.77 -2.93 11.30
N LYS A 54 3.42 -4.14 11.76
CA LYS A 54 4.06 -5.39 11.32
C LYS A 54 3.89 -5.62 9.81
N HIS A 55 2.70 -5.39 9.28
CA HIS A 55 2.40 -5.61 7.86
C HIS A 55 3.06 -4.56 6.98
N LEU A 56 3.09 -3.31 7.45
CA LEU A 56 3.85 -2.24 6.82
C LEU A 56 5.33 -2.61 6.71
N LYS A 57 5.99 -3.01 7.81
CA LYS A 57 7.40 -3.44 7.78
C LYS A 57 7.64 -4.62 6.83
N LEU A 58 6.75 -5.61 6.83
CA LEU A 58 6.85 -6.77 5.93
C LEU A 58 6.72 -6.35 4.46
N MET A 59 5.85 -5.40 4.14
CA MET A 59 5.69 -4.87 2.78
C MET A 59 6.92 -4.07 2.35
N THR A 60 7.48 -3.21 3.22
CA THR A 60 8.72 -2.47 2.96
C THR A 60 9.89 -3.40 2.63
N ASN A 61 9.97 -4.54 3.31
CA ASN A 61 11.04 -5.54 3.11
C ASN A 61 10.71 -6.57 2.01
N ARG A 62 9.59 -6.42 1.29
CA ARG A 62 9.12 -7.36 0.26
C ARG A 62 8.99 -8.81 0.75
N MET A 63 8.65 -8.99 2.03
CA MET A 63 8.54 -10.30 2.68
C MET A 63 7.13 -10.90 2.62
N LEU A 64 6.20 -10.25 1.92
CA LEU A 64 4.84 -10.76 1.71
C LEU A 64 4.79 -11.66 0.48
N ASN A 65 4.43 -12.94 0.66
CA ASN A 65 4.14 -13.85 -0.44
C ASN A 65 2.82 -13.46 -1.13
N GLY A 66 2.51 -14.04 -2.31
CA GLY A 66 1.36 -13.63 -3.13
C GLY A 66 0.01 -13.58 -2.40
N LYS A 67 -0.28 -14.59 -1.57
CA LYS A 67 -1.52 -14.63 -0.75
C LYS A 67 -1.52 -13.53 0.32
N LYS A 68 -0.44 -13.38 1.08
CA LYS A 68 -0.34 -12.35 2.14
C LYS A 68 -0.34 -10.94 1.55
N PHE A 69 0.27 -10.75 0.38
CA PHE A 69 0.28 -9.50 -0.35
C PHE A 69 -1.13 -9.11 -0.81
N SER A 70 -1.87 -10.04 -1.42
CA SER A 70 -3.25 -9.79 -1.86
C SER A 70 -4.17 -9.44 -0.69
N LEU A 71 -4.03 -10.13 0.45
CA LEU A 71 -4.77 -9.82 1.68
C LEU A 71 -4.42 -8.43 2.22
N PHE A 72 -3.12 -8.09 2.25
CA PHE A 72 -2.65 -6.78 2.67
C PHE A 72 -3.23 -5.68 1.78
N LEU A 73 -3.16 -5.82 0.46
CA LEU A 73 -3.72 -4.86 -0.48
C LEU A 73 -5.23 -4.70 -0.33
N SER A 74 -5.96 -5.81 -0.20
CA SER A 74 -7.42 -5.76 0.02
C SER A 74 -7.77 -4.95 1.27
N HIS A 75 -6.97 -5.08 2.33
CA HIS A 75 -7.14 -4.32 3.56
C HIS A 75 -6.82 -2.82 3.34
N VAL A 76 -5.71 -2.52 2.66
CA VAL A 76 -5.32 -1.14 2.32
C VAL A 76 -6.42 -0.45 1.49
N ILE A 77 -6.92 -1.11 0.44
CA ILE A 77 -7.98 -0.58 -0.43
C ILE A 77 -9.22 -0.25 0.38
N ARG A 78 -9.65 -1.18 1.25
CA ARG A 78 -10.84 -0.99 2.08
C ARG A 78 -10.68 0.23 2.99
N TYR A 79 -9.50 0.41 3.57
CA TYR A 79 -9.25 1.53 4.47
C TYR A 79 -9.13 2.86 3.74
N GLU A 80 -8.37 2.95 2.65
CA GLU A 80 -8.20 4.21 1.92
C GLU A 80 -9.50 4.69 1.26
N ARG A 81 -10.35 3.78 0.78
CA ARG A 81 -11.69 4.13 0.28
C ARG A 81 -12.65 4.62 1.37
N PHE A 82 -12.41 4.29 2.63
CA PHE A 82 -13.17 4.84 3.75
C PHE A 82 -12.72 6.26 4.13
N LEU A 83 -11.47 6.63 3.80
CA LEU A 83 -10.93 7.97 4.07
C LEU A 83 -11.28 9.00 3.00
N GLN A 84 -11.80 8.57 1.84
CA GLN A 84 -12.31 9.43 0.77
C GLN A 84 -13.72 9.92 1.08
#